data_AF-A0A4Y2F663-F1
#
_entry.id   AF-A0A4Y2F663-F1
#
_cell.length_a   1.000
_cell.length_b   1.000
_cell.length_c   1.000
_cell.angle_alpha   90.00
_cell.angle_beta   90.00
_cell.angle_gamma   90.00
#
_symmetry.space_group_name_H-M   'P 1'
#
loop_
_entity.id
_entity.type
_entity.pdbx_description
1 polymer ?
#
loop_
_entity_poly.entity_id
_entity_poly.type
_entity_poly.pdbx_seq_one_letter_code
_entity_poly.pdbx_strand_id
1 'polypeptide(L)'
;MTHFEIDEEILPQADEEYKEIKKLIEINSKEFIEFQHQSRDLAPLLNEAKTQNSSKPNYFKIKENEMLVRKKIDKAENEREQIVVPEKYRDKIKSLCHDSTSGHLGIVKTKDRLARYFYWANCYKEIE
;
A
#
# COMPACT_ATOMS: atom_id res chain seq x y z
N MET A 1 -16.01 -25.84 23.27
CA MET A 1 -15.78 -24.41 23.03
C MET A 1 -14.30 -24.25 22.77
N THR A 2 -13.88 -24.21 21.50
CA THR A 2 -12.46 -24.11 21.15
C THR A 2 -12.04 -22.66 21.29
N HIS A 3 -11.31 -22.38 22.36
CA HIS A 3 -10.55 -21.16 22.53
C HIS A 3 -9.47 -21.17 21.44
N PHE A 4 -9.70 -20.43 20.34
CA PHE A 4 -8.64 -20.14 19.38
C PHE A 4 -7.77 -19.06 20.03
N GLU A 5 -6.75 -19.49 20.77
CA GLU A 5 -5.58 -18.65 21.03
C GLU A 5 -4.97 -18.33 19.68
N ILE A 6 -5.21 -17.11 19.21
CA ILE A 6 -4.50 -16.59 18.04
C ILE A 6 -3.12 -16.27 18.57
N ASP A 7 -2.17 -17.18 18.35
CA ASP A 7 -0.75 -16.94 18.61
C ASP A 7 -0.36 -15.57 18.03
N GLU A 8 -0.02 -14.64 18.92
CA GLU A 8 0.56 -13.33 18.60
C GLU A 8 1.94 -13.46 17.92
N GLU A 9 2.45 -14.68 17.77
CA GLU A 9 3.80 -14.97 17.28
C GLU A 9 3.94 -14.96 15.73
N ILE A 10 2.84 -14.80 14.96
CA ILE A 10 2.87 -14.73 13.48
C ILE A 10 3.08 -13.27 12.97
N LEU A 11 3.21 -12.30 13.87
CA LEU A 11 3.45 -10.89 13.53
C LEU A 11 4.80 -10.56 12.84
N PRO A 12 5.95 -11.23 13.10
CA PRO A 12 7.24 -10.74 12.61
C PRO A 12 7.51 -11.01 11.12
N GLN A 13 7.05 -12.13 10.54
CA GLN A 13 7.34 -12.46 9.13
C GLN A 13 6.70 -11.46 8.15
N ALA A 14 5.50 -10.97 8.46
CA ALA A 14 4.77 -10.06 7.60
C ALA A 14 5.40 -8.65 7.55
N ASP A 15 6.05 -8.22 8.64
CA ASP A 15 6.79 -6.97 8.68
C ASP A 15 8.11 -7.08 7.90
N GLU A 16 8.75 -8.25 7.87
CA GLU A 16 9.95 -8.50 7.07
C GLU A 16 9.67 -8.52 5.57
N GLU A 17 8.63 -9.24 5.11
CA GLU A 17 8.24 -9.22 3.68
C GLU A 17 7.86 -7.81 3.22
N TYR A 18 7.19 -7.03 4.07
CA TYR A 18 6.91 -5.62 3.78
C TYR A 18 8.19 -4.79 3.66
N LYS A 19 9.16 -4.99 4.56
CA LYS A 19 10.47 -4.33 4.46
C LYS A 19 11.16 -4.68 3.14
N GLU A 20 11.03 -5.91 2.66
CA GLU A 20 11.57 -6.33 1.36
C GLU A 20 10.88 -5.65 0.18
N ILE A 21 9.54 -5.61 0.14
CA ILE A 21 8.79 -4.93 -0.92
C ILE A 21 9.10 -3.43 -0.92
N LYS A 22 9.12 -2.81 0.26
CA LYS A 22 9.47 -1.40 0.43
C LYS A 22 10.89 -1.14 -0.06
N LYS A 23 11.85 -1.98 0.34
CA LYS A 23 13.25 -1.90 -0.11
C LYS A 23 13.36 -2.08 -1.63
N LEU A 24 12.58 -2.97 -2.23
CA LEU A 24 12.55 -3.16 -3.68
C LEU A 24 12.02 -1.92 -4.42
N ILE A 25 11.00 -1.27 -3.87
CA ILE A 25 10.47 -0.01 -4.39
C ILE A 25 11.48 1.12 -4.19
N GLU A 26 12.17 1.18 -3.04
CA GLU A 26 13.21 2.17 -2.78
C GLU A 26 14.40 2.00 -3.74
N ILE A 27 14.84 0.76 -4.01
CA ILE A 27 15.90 0.44 -4.97
C ILE A 27 15.52 0.90 -6.38
N ASN A 28 14.28 0.64 -6.80
CA ASN A 28 13.77 1.03 -8.13
C ASN A 28 12.95 2.31 -8.07
N SER A 29 13.24 3.19 -7.12
CA SER A 29 12.38 4.34 -6.83
C SER A 29 12.18 5.24 -8.04
N LYS A 30 13.23 5.51 -8.82
CA LYS A 30 13.13 6.32 -10.04
C LYS A 30 12.16 5.71 -11.06
N GLU A 31 12.35 4.44 -11.42
CA GLU A 31 11.48 3.74 -12.37
C GLU A 31 10.04 3.70 -11.83
N PHE A 32 9.88 3.39 -10.55
CA PHE A 32 8.57 3.35 -9.90
C PHE A 32 7.85 4.70 -9.95
N ILE A 33 8.56 5.80 -9.65
CA ILE A 33 8.04 7.16 -9.70
C ILE A 33 7.69 7.53 -11.14
N GLU A 34 8.53 7.22 -12.12
CA GLU A 34 8.22 7.43 -13.54
C GLU A 34 6.91 6.74 -13.93
N PHE A 35 6.70 5.49 -13.51
CA PHE A 35 5.44 4.79 -13.74
C PHE A 35 4.28 5.41 -12.96
N GLN A 36 4.49 5.96 -11.75
CA GLN A 36 3.45 6.73 -11.05
C GLN A 36 2.98 7.92 -11.89
N HIS A 37 3.90 8.72 -12.43
CA HIS A 37 3.59 9.92 -13.21
C HIS A 37 3.01 9.62 -14.60
N GLN A 38 3.33 8.45 -15.17
CA GLN A 38 2.79 8.00 -16.46
C GLN A 38 1.43 7.28 -16.33
N SER A 39 1.07 6.81 -15.14
CA SER A 39 -0.17 6.06 -14.90
C SER A 39 -1.40 6.97 -15.07
N ARG A 40 -2.22 6.66 -16.08
CA ARG A 40 -3.41 7.47 -16.42
C ARG A 40 -4.43 7.53 -15.29
N ASP A 41 -4.57 6.44 -14.55
CA ASP A 41 -5.50 6.33 -13.43
C ASP A 41 -5.01 7.04 -12.17
N LEU A 42 -3.71 7.33 -12.07
CA LEU A 42 -3.11 8.14 -10.99
C LEU A 42 -3.08 9.63 -11.33
N ALA A 43 -3.29 10.03 -12.59
CA ALA A 43 -3.28 11.43 -13.00
C ALA A 43 -4.22 12.35 -12.17
N PRO A 44 -5.46 11.93 -11.82
CA PRO A 44 -6.31 12.72 -10.93
C PRO A 44 -5.71 12.90 -9.54
N LEU A 45 -5.06 11.86 -9.00
CA LEU A 45 -4.43 11.86 -7.67
C LEU A 45 -3.17 12.74 -7.64
N LEU A 46 -2.39 12.73 -8.72
CA LEU A 46 -1.23 13.62 -8.90
C LEU A 46 -1.66 15.09 -8.95
N ASN A 47 -2.74 15.39 -9.67
CA ASN A 47 -3.27 16.75 -9.71
C ASN A 47 -3.82 17.17 -8.34
N GLU A 48 -4.50 16.25 -7.65
CA GLU A 48 -4.98 16.47 -6.29
C GLU A 48 -3.82 16.78 -5.32
N ALA A 49 -2.74 16.00 -5.38
CA ALA A 49 -1.55 16.20 -4.55
C ALA A 49 -0.82 17.54 -4.81
N LYS A 50 -0.92 18.07 -6.04
CA LYS A 50 -0.35 19.37 -6.40
C LYS A 50 -1.22 20.56 -5.98
N THR A 51 -2.53 20.35 -5.83
CA THR A 51 -3.52 21.43 -5.64
C THR A 51 -4.08 21.51 -4.22
N GLN A 52 -4.07 20.43 -3.45
CA GLN A 52 -4.69 20.41 -2.12
C GLN A 52 -3.78 20.94 -1.00
N ASN A 53 -4.40 21.79 -0.17
CA ASN A 53 -3.96 22.17 1.15
C ASN A 53 -4.49 21.13 2.17
N SER A 54 -3.69 20.71 3.14
CA SER A 54 -3.80 19.43 3.90
C SER A 54 -4.99 19.30 4.88
N SER A 55 -6.13 19.91 4.62
CA SER A 55 -7.26 20.01 5.58
C SER A 55 -8.14 18.76 5.65
N LYS A 56 -7.93 17.77 4.78
CA LYS A 56 -8.70 16.52 4.76
C LYS A 56 -7.96 15.41 5.52
N PRO A 57 -8.68 14.52 6.24
CA PRO A 57 -8.06 13.37 6.93
C PRO A 57 -7.52 12.30 5.97
N ASN A 58 -7.90 12.37 4.70
CA ASN A 58 -7.35 11.56 3.61
C ASN A 58 -6.94 12.51 2.49
N TYR A 59 -5.65 12.61 2.20
CA TYR A 59 -5.13 13.47 1.13
C TYR A 59 -3.94 12.82 0.45
N PHE A 60 -3.65 13.26 -0.77
CA PHE A 60 -2.49 12.83 -1.53
C PHE A 60 -1.37 13.87 -1.42
N LYS A 61 -0.13 13.40 -1.39
CA LYS A 61 1.06 14.25 -1.28
C LYS A 61 2.17 13.71 -2.18
N ILE A 62 2.90 14.61 -2.82
CA ILE A 62 4.16 14.29 -3.48
C ILE A 62 5.30 14.54 -2.47
N LYS A 63 6.14 13.54 -2.25
CA LYS A 63 7.31 13.64 -1.36
C LYS A 63 8.47 14.35 -2.07
N GLU A 64 9.53 14.66 -1.33
CA GLU A 64 10.73 15.33 -1.86
C GLU A 64 11.39 14.54 -3.00
N ASN A 65 11.29 13.21 -2.97
CA ASN A 65 11.76 12.33 -4.04
C ASN A 65 10.75 12.17 -5.18
N GLU A 66 9.76 13.06 -5.31
CA GLU A 66 8.71 13.02 -6.34
C GLU A 66 7.75 11.82 -6.28
N MET A 67 7.85 10.99 -5.23
CA MET A 67 6.96 9.86 -5.02
C MET A 67 5.59 10.31 -4.54
N LEU A 68 4.56 9.81 -5.22
CA LEU A 68 3.17 10.01 -4.81
C LEU A 68 2.81 9.05 -3.66
N VAL A 69 2.33 9.62 -2.56
CA VAL A 69 1.81 8.89 -1.41
C VAL A 69 0.42 9.38 -1.02
N ARG A 70 -0.34 8.51 -0.37
CA ARG A 70 -1.59 8.83 0.28
C ARG A 70 -1.35 8.93 1.78
N LYS A 71 -1.73 10.06 2.38
CA LYS A 71 -1.80 10.23 3.83
C LYS A 71 -3.23 9.94 4.28
N LYS A 72 -3.35 9.11 5.32
CA LYS A 72 -4.61 8.73 5.95
C LYS A 72 -4.46 8.83 7.45
N ILE A 73 -5.37 9.56 8.08
CA ILE A 73 -5.53 9.57 9.53
C ILE A 73 -6.46 8.42 9.90
N ASP A 74 -6.02 7.53 10.78
CA ASP A 74 -6.84 6.42 11.28
C ASP A 74 -7.80 6.86 12.41
N LYS A 75 -8.65 5.95 12.89
CA LYS A 75 -9.61 6.24 13.95
C LYS A 75 -8.96 6.62 15.28
N ALA A 76 -7.69 6.28 15.46
CA ALA A 76 -6.88 6.63 16.62
C ALA A 76 -6.00 7.86 16.36
N GLU A 77 -6.35 8.66 15.34
CA GLU A 77 -5.67 9.89 14.95
C GLU A 77 -4.20 9.71 14.52
N ASN A 78 -3.78 8.47 14.24
CA ASN A 78 -2.43 8.24 13.75
C ASN A 78 -2.37 8.50 12.25
N GLU A 79 -1.38 9.29 11.84
CA GLU A 79 -1.07 9.48 10.43
C GLU A 79 -0.38 8.23 9.88
N ARG A 80 -0.99 7.63 8.85
CA ARG A 80 -0.44 6.52 8.07
C ARG A 80 -0.15 7.01 6.67
N GLU A 81 1.01 6.62 6.15
CA GLU A 81 1.42 6.89 4.79
C GLU A 81 1.34 5.61 3.97
N GLN A 82 0.71 5.70 2.80
CA GLN A 82 0.55 4.59 1.87
C GLN A 82 1.20 4.96 0.54
N ILE A 83 2.00 4.06 -0.01
CA ILE A 83 2.61 4.22 -1.33
C ILE A 83 1.52 4.03 -2.39
N VAL A 84 1.40 4.98 -3.32
CA VAL A 84 0.45 4.84 -4.42
C VAL A 84 1.06 3.94 -5.50
N VAL A 85 0.41 2.83 -5.83
CA VAL A 85 1.00 1.81 -6.74
C VAL A 85 0.56 2.06 -8.19
N PRO A 86 1.50 2.31 -9.12
CA PRO A 86 1.20 2.39 -10.55
C PRO A 86 0.82 1.02 -11.10
N GLU A 87 0.03 1.00 -12.17
CA GLU A 87 -0.57 -0.22 -12.74
C GLU A 87 0.46 -1.34 -12.96
N LYS A 88 1.62 -1.00 -13.55
CA LYS A 88 2.74 -1.94 -13.84
C LYS A 88 3.21 -2.75 -12.63
N TYR A 89 3.11 -2.21 -11.41
CA TYR A 89 3.61 -2.87 -10.20
C TYR A 89 2.52 -3.54 -9.37
N ARG A 90 1.23 -3.38 -9.73
CA ARG A 90 0.11 -3.96 -8.98
C ARG A 90 0.19 -5.47 -8.95
N ASP A 91 0.36 -6.11 -10.10
CA ASP A 91 0.41 -7.57 -10.19
C ASP A 91 1.64 -8.14 -9.49
N LYS A 92 2.77 -7.43 -9.56
CA LYS A 92 3.97 -7.81 -8.82
C LYS A 92 3.73 -7.76 -7.31
N ILE A 93 3.13 -6.69 -6.80
CA ILE A 93 2.81 -6.55 -5.38
C ILE A 93 1.75 -7.58 -4.95
N LYS A 94 0.72 -7.82 -5.78
CA LYS A 94 -0.28 -8.88 -5.55
C LYS A 94 0.38 -10.27 -5.51
N SER A 95 1.26 -10.60 -6.45
CA SER A 95 1.95 -11.89 -6.51
C SER A 95 2.83 -12.13 -5.29
N LEU A 96 3.60 -11.12 -4.86
CA LEU A 96 4.42 -11.20 -3.65
C LEU A 96 3.56 -11.44 -2.40
N CYS A 97 2.32 -10.96 -2.39
CA CYS A 97 1.36 -11.21 -1.33
C CYS A 97 0.69 -12.61 -1.41
N HIS A 98 0.59 -13.21 -2.59
CA HIS A 98 0.00 -14.53 -2.78
C HIS A 98 0.98 -15.67 -2.46
N ASP A 99 2.25 -15.55 -2.87
CA ASP A 99 3.26 -16.61 -2.67
C ASP A 99 3.55 -16.88 -1.17
N SER A 100 3.40 -15.87 -0.31
CA SER A 100 3.68 -15.99 1.12
C SER A 100 2.55 -16.58 1.96
N THR A 101 1.33 -16.75 1.42
CA THR A 101 0.14 -17.07 2.25
C THR A 101 -0.77 -18.13 1.64
N SER A 102 -0.35 -19.40 1.65
CA SER A 102 -1.15 -20.56 1.21
C SER A 102 -2.25 -21.03 2.20
N GLY A 103 -2.84 -20.14 3.00
CA GLY A 103 -3.92 -20.47 3.96
C GLY A 103 -5.08 -19.47 3.95
N HIS A 104 -6.31 -19.93 4.22
CA HIS A 104 -7.54 -19.12 4.18
C HIS A 104 -7.50 -17.90 5.15
N LEU A 105 -6.83 -18.05 6.30
CA LEU A 105 -6.57 -16.96 7.25
C LEU A 105 -5.48 -15.97 6.76
N GLY A 106 -4.62 -16.41 5.85
CA GLY A 106 -3.59 -15.62 5.20
C GLY A 106 -4.16 -14.56 4.26
N ILE A 107 -5.16 -14.92 3.46
CA ILE A 107 -5.78 -14.03 2.45
C ILE A 107 -6.40 -12.77 3.08
N VAL A 108 -7.17 -12.92 4.17
CA VAL A 108 -7.81 -11.79 4.87
C VAL A 108 -6.75 -10.89 5.53
N LYS A 109 -5.72 -11.48 6.14
CA LYS A 109 -4.60 -10.73 6.72
C LYS A 109 -3.81 -9.99 5.63
N THR A 110 -3.59 -10.60 4.47
CA THR A 110 -2.88 -10.02 3.34
C THR A 110 -3.62 -8.83 2.72
N LYS A 111 -4.96 -8.87 2.62
CA LYS A 111 -5.77 -7.74 2.14
C LYS A 111 -5.74 -6.54 3.10
N ASP A 112 -5.89 -6.76 4.41
CA ASP A 112 -5.78 -5.69 5.41
C ASP A 112 -4.36 -5.09 5.44
N ARG A 113 -3.33 -5.92 5.27
CA ARG A 113 -1.92 -5.51 5.23
C ARG A 113 -1.58 -4.70 3.97
N LEU A 114 -2.01 -5.12 2.78
CA LEU A 114 -1.87 -4.33 1.55
C LEU A 114 -2.54 -2.97 1.72
N ALA A 115 -3.76 -2.96 2.24
CA ALA A 115 -4.53 -1.76 2.52
C ALA A 115 -3.93 -0.84 3.60
N ARG A 116 -2.91 -1.30 4.33
CA ARG A 116 -2.19 -0.50 5.33
C ARG A 116 -1.04 0.31 4.74
N TYR A 117 -0.33 -0.25 3.75
CA TYR A 117 0.90 0.35 3.21
C TYR A 117 0.81 0.77 1.75
N PHE A 118 -0.12 0.21 0.98
CA PHE A 118 -0.25 0.46 -0.44
C PHE A 118 -1.65 0.97 -0.77
N TYR A 119 -1.73 1.77 -1.83
CA TYR A 119 -2.98 2.29 -2.33
C TYR A 119 -2.99 2.36 -3.85
N TRP A 120 -4.10 2.00 -4.47
CA TRP A 120 -4.40 2.38 -5.84
C TRP A 120 -5.92 2.48 -6.03
N ALA A 121 -6.35 3.23 -7.05
CA ALA A 121 -7.77 3.30 -7.39
C ALA A 121 -8.28 1.89 -7.74
N ASN A 122 -9.46 1.51 -7.22
CA ASN A 122 -10.05 0.17 -7.36
C ASN A 122 -9.30 -1.02 -6.70
N CYS A 123 -8.30 -0.77 -5.84
CA CYS A 123 -7.57 -1.82 -5.12
C CYS A 123 -8.45 -2.91 -4.49
N TYR A 124 -9.58 -2.53 -3.88
CA TYR A 124 -10.49 -3.49 -3.22
C TYR A 124 -11.37 -4.29 -4.19
N LYS A 125 -11.64 -3.76 -5.40
CA LYS A 125 -12.47 -4.42 -6.43
C LYS A 125 -11.69 -5.45 -7.24
N GLU A 126 -10.37 -5.35 -7.27
CA GLU A 126 -9.49 -6.29 -8.01
C GLU A 126 -8.96 -7.44 -7.13
N ILE A 127 -9.21 -7.39 -5.81
CA ILE A 127 -8.89 -8.45 -4.84
C ILE A 127 -10.20 -9.13 -4.41
N GLU A 128 -11.12 -9.33 -5.37
CA GLU A 128 -12.37 -10.07 -5.22
C GLU A 128 -12.38 -11.28 -6.16
#